data_AF-A0A1S1P343-F1
#
_entry.id   AF-A0A1S1P343-F1
#
_cell.length_a   1.000
_cell.length_b   1.000
_cell.length_c   1.000
_cell.angle_alpha   90.00
_cell.angle_beta   90.00
_cell.angle_gamma   90.00
#
_symmetry.space_group_name_H-M   'P 1'
#
loop_
_entity.id
_entity.type
_entity.pdbx_description
1 polymer ?
#
loop_
_entity_poly.entity_id
_entity_poly.type
_entity_poly.pdbx_seq_one_letter_code
_entity_poly.pdbx_strand_id
1 'polypeptide(L)'
;MKGRHNIETLIILQPVTLDTGSADQDGRLVLANGRVVAILIRLDAPEHEGIEGWFMEVGLGRLRGLRPAPFDSLEAATRWLRQHLKPRT
;
A
#
# COMPACT_ATOMS: atom_id res chain seq x y z
N MET A 1 23.79 -22.56 -16.16
CA MET A 1 23.32 -21.98 -14.88
C MET A 1 22.82 -20.56 -15.18
N LYS A 2 21.50 -20.35 -15.28
CA LYS A 2 20.94 -19.00 -15.50
C LYS A 2 20.76 -18.34 -14.14
N GLY A 3 21.61 -17.36 -13.84
CA GLY A 3 21.43 -16.49 -12.69
C GLY A 3 20.07 -15.81 -12.80
N ARG A 4 19.12 -16.21 -11.96
CA ARG A 4 17.91 -15.41 -11.75
C ARG A 4 18.41 -14.12 -11.11
N HIS A 5 18.48 -13.04 -11.88
CA HIS A 5 18.60 -11.73 -11.30
C HIS A 5 17.36 -11.53 -10.42
N ASN A 6 17.55 -11.51 -9.09
CA ASN A 6 16.51 -11.15 -8.14
C ASN A 6 16.26 -9.66 -8.31
N ILE A 7 15.54 -9.28 -9.37
CA ILE A 7 15.10 -7.91 -9.54
C ILE A 7 13.97 -7.73 -8.53
N GLU A 8 14.31 -7.20 -7.36
CA GLU A 8 13.31 -6.84 -6.36
C GLU A 8 12.33 -5.84 -6.98
N THR A 9 11.04 -6.00 -6.68
CA THR A 9 10.04 -5.03 -7.12
C THR A 9 10.36 -3.69 -6.48
N LEU A 10 10.62 -2.68 -7.30
CA LEU A 10 10.79 -1.31 -6.84
C LEU A 10 9.41 -0.79 -6.41
N ILE A 11 9.27 -0.49 -5.13
CA ILE A 11 8.05 0.09 -4.55
C ILE A 11 8.36 1.52 -4.14
N ILE A 12 7.51 2.44 -4.57
CA ILE A 12 7.53 3.85 -4.16
C ILE A 12 6.18 4.15 -3.50
N LEU A 13 6.23 4.73 -2.31
CA LEU A 13 5.06 5.25 -1.61
C LEU A 13 5.08 6.77 -1.75
N GLN A 14 4.44 7.28 -2.79
CA GLN A 14 4.42 8.71 -3.07
C GLN A 14 3.39 9.40 -2.16
N PRO A 15 3.79 10.40 -1.34
CA PRO A 15 2.85 11.19 -0.55
C PRO A 15 1.86 11.92 -1.46
N VAL A 16 0.59 11.84 -1.11
CA VAL A 16 -0.52 12.54 -1.77
C VAL A 16 -1.54 12.97 -0.72
N THR A 17 -2.24 14.07 -0.98
CA THR A 17 -3.45 14.43 -0.23
C THR A 17 -4.64 13.75 -0.90
N LEU A 18 -5.40 12.97 -0.13
CA LEU A 18 -6.61 12.32 -0.62
C LEU A 18 -7.83 13.19 -0.33
N ASP A 19 -8.69 13.35 -1.32
CA ASP A 19 -9.99 13.97 -1.16
C ASP A 19 -11.00 12.91 -0.73
N THR A 20 -11.05 12.65 0.57
CA THR A 20 -11.91 11.61 1.19
C THR A 20 -13.25 12.15 1.67
N GLY A 21 -13.45 13.46 1.62
CA GLY A 21 -14.58 14.11 2.29
C GLY A 21 -14.53 14.06 3.83
N SER A 22 -13.42 13.62 4.43
CA SER A 22 -13.17 13.62 5.88
C SER A 22 -11.85 14.33 6.23
N ALA A 23 -11.50 14.31 7.52
CA ALA A 23 -10.23 14.81 8.03
C ALA A 23 -9.03 13.92 7.65
N ASP A 24 -9.26 12.64 7.36
CA ASP A 24 -8.21 11.68 6.99
C ASP A 24 -7.82 11.89 5.53
N GLN A 25 -6.78 12.69 5.32
CA GLN A 25 -6.32 13.06 3.98
C GLN A 25 -4.86 12.66 3.71
N ASP A 26 -4.13 12.19 4.72
CA ASP A 26 -2.74 11.74 4.56
C ASP A 26 -2.71 10.39 3.84
N GLY A 27 -2.29 10.39 2.58
CA GLY A 27 -2.30 9.21 1.73
C GLY A 27 -0.97 8.89 1.05
N ARG A 28 -0.84 7.64 0.58
CA ARG A 28 0.27 7.21 -0.27
C ARG A 28 -0.26 6.58 -1.56
N LEU A 29 0.14 7.14 -2.70
CA LEU A 29 -0.01 6.49 -3.99
C LEU A 29 1.10 5.45 -4.14
N VAL A 30 0.72 4.18 -4.22
CA VAL A 30 1.67 3.06 -4.28
C VAL A 30 2.00 2.75 -5.73
N LEU A 31 3.26 2.93 -6.09
CA LEU A 31 3.82 2.57 -7.38
C LEU A 31 4.68 1.31 -7.24
N ALA A 32 4.47 0.32 -8.11
CA ALA A 32 5.33 -0.84 -8.24
C ALA A 32 5.86 -0.94 -9.68
N ASN A 33 7.18 -0.85 -9.86
CA ASN A 33 7.83 -0.83 -11.18
C ASN A 33 7.16 0.17 -12.15
N GLY A 34 6.84 1.38 -11.66
CA GLY A 34 6.23 2.46 -12.45
C GLY A 34 4.71 2.33 -12.68
N ARG A 35 4.03 1.36 -12.06
CA ARG A 35 2.58 1.19 -12.17
C ARG A 35 1.89 1.51 -10.86
N VAL A 36 0.78 2.24 -10.88
CA VAL A 36 -0.07 2.41 -9.70
C VAL A 36 -0.72 1.07 -9.36
N VAL A 37 -0.54 0.61 -8.13
CA VAL A 37 -1.05 -0.69 -7.66
C VAL A 37 -1.93 -0.59 -6.43
N ALA A 38 -1.84 0.50 -5.65
CA ALA A 38 -2.70 0.73 -4.49
C ALA A 38 -2.74 2.20 -4.09
N ILE A 39 -3.72 2.55 -3.26
CA ILE A 39 -3.77 3.77 -2.46
C ILE A 39 -3.78 3.35 -0.99
N LEU A 40 -2.88 3.93 -0.20
CA LEU A 40 -2.94 3.85 1.25
C LEU A 40 -3.48 5.16 1.83
N ILE A 41 -4.23 5.08 2.92
CA ILE A 41 -4.71 6.21 3.71
C ILE A 41 -4.33 6.01 5.17
N ARG A 42 -3.91 7.07 5.84
CA ARG A 42 -3.73 7.06 7.28
C ARG A 42 -5.05 7.43 7.94
N LEU A 43 -5.52 6.56 8.83
CA LEU A 43 -6.65 6.86 9.70
C LEU A 43 -6.07 7.22 11.07
N ASP A 44 -6.21 8.50 11.44
CA ASP A 44 -5.80 9.04 12.73
C ASP A 44 -6.84 9.98 13.34
N ALA A 45 -7.97 10.22 12.66
CA ALA A 45 -9.07 10.96 13.23
C ALA A 45 -9.68 10.22 14.46
N PRO A 46 -10.05 10.94 15.53
CA PRO A 46 -10.66 10.37 16.75
C PRO A 46 -11.96 9.59 16.50
N GLU A 47 -12.57 9.82 15.33
CA GLU A 47 -13.82 9.23 14.87
C GLU A 47 -13.71 7.72 14.58
N HIS A 48 -12.49 7.18 14.46
CA HIS A 48 -12.26 5.79 14.03
C HIS A 48 -12.31 4.72 15.13
N GLU A 49 -12.88 4.98 16.32
CA GLU A 49 -13.14 3.99 17.39
C GLU A 49 -12.02 2.95 17.61
N GLY A 50 -10.75 3.38 17.65
CA GLY A 50 -9.59 2.52 17.91
C GLY A 50 -8.96 1.86 16.67
N ILE A 51 -9.42 2.24 15.48
CA ILE A 51 -8.78 1.93 14.22
C ILE A 51 -7.72 3.00 13.91
N GLU A 52 -6.45 2.66 14.14
CA GLU A 52 -5.32 3.53 13.86
C GLU A 52 -4.36 2.87 12.87
N GLY A 53 -3.76 3.67 11.98
CA GLY A 53 -2.68 3.24 11.10
C GLY A 53 -2.99 3.40 9.62
N TRP A 54 -2.24 2.67 8.78
CA TRP A 54 -2.30 2.77 7.34
C TRP A 54 -3.21 1.71 6.74
N PHE A 55 -4.28 2.16 6.10
CA PHE A 55 -5.27 1.34 5.42
C PHE A 55 -4.99 1.26 3.94
N MET A 56 -5.21 0.09 3.33
CA MET A 56 -5.26 -0.02 1.88
C MET A 56 -6.68 0.24 1.40
N GLU A 57 -6.95 1.51 1.09
CA GLU A 57 -8.26 1.99 0.61
C GLU A 57 -8.62 1.35 -0.73
N VAL A 58 -7.65 1.30 -1.65
CA VAL A 58 -7.82 0.71 -2.98
C VAL A 58 -6.63 -0.18 -3.30
N GLY A 59 -6.91 -1.42 -3.69
CA GLY A 59 -5.94 -2.32 -4.33
C GLY A 59 -6.28 -2.53 -5.80
N LEU A 60 -5.27 -2.48 -6.67
CA LEU A 60 -5.40 -2.68 -8.12
C LEU A 60 -4.66 -3.95 -8.57
N GLY A 61 -5.07 -4.49 -9.72
CA GLY A 61 -4.43 -5.65 -10.33
C GLY A 61 -4.36 -6.84 -9.36
N ARG A 62 -3.14 -7.23 -8.97
CA ARG A 62 -2.89 -8.36 -8.05
C ARG A 62 -3.39 -8.12 -6.63
N LEU A 63 -3.52 -6.85 -6.23
CA LEU A 63 -4.00 -6.47 -4.90
C LEU A 63 -5.53 -6.29 -4.87
N ARG A 64 -6.19 -6.40 -6.02
CA ARG A 64 -7.64 -6.20 -6.13
C ARG A 64 -8.37 -7.24 -5.29
N GLY A 65 -9.24 -6.77 -4.40
CA GLY A 65 -10.06 -7.63 -3.52
C GLY A 65 -9.33 -8.13 -2.27
N LEU A 66 -8.03 -7.87 -2.12
CA LEU A 66 -7.34 -8.13 -0.86
C LEU A 66 -7.70 -7.04 0.15
N ARG A 67 -7.97 -7.44 1.40
CA ARG A 67 -8.23 -6.53 2.53
C ARG A 67 -7.30 -6.90 3.67
N PRO A 68 -6.05 -6.42 3.68
CA PRO A 68 -5.16 -6.63 4.81
C PRO A 68 -5.69 -5.89 6.04
N ALA A 69 -5.29 -6.36 7.22
CA ALA A 69 -5.42 -5.55 8.42
C ALA A 69 -4.62 -4.24 8.28
N PRO A 70 -4.92 -3.21 9.08
CA PRO A 70 -4.22 -1.93 9.02
C PRO A 70 -2.73 -2.13 9.32
N PHE A 71 -1.89 -1.33 8.67
CA PHE A 71 -0.45 -1.38 8.91
C PHE A 71 -0.05 -0.30 9.91
N ASP A 72 0.68 -0.70 10.95
CA ASP A 72 1.22 0.24 11.95
C ASP A 72 2.22 1.24 11.35
N SER A 73 2.83 0.89 10.21
CA SER A 73 3.81 1.73 9.52
C SER A 73 3.84 1.51 8.01
N LEU A 74 4.35 2.51 7.28
CA LEU A 74 4.61 2.42 5.84
C LEU A 74 5.66 1.33 5.51
N GLU A 75 6.57 1.03 6.43
CA GLU A 75 7.51 -0.08 6.28
C GLU A 75 6.78 -1.43 6.32
N ALA A 76 5.86 -1.61 7.28
CA ALA A 76 5.04 -2.81 7.36
C ALA A 76 4.20 -2.99 6.09
N ALA A 77 3.58 -1.92 5.61
CA ALA A 77 2.85 -1.91 4.33
C ALA A 77 3.77 -2.30 3.15
N THR A 78 4.98 -1.74 3.07
CA THR A 78 5.95 -2.04 2.00
C THR A 78 6.36 -3.51 1.99
N ARG A 79 6.62 -4.11 3.16
CA ARG A 79 6.94 -5.55 3.26
C ARG A 79 5.79 -6.41 2.78
N TRP A 80 4.56 -6.08 3.17
CA TRP A 80 3.35 -6.79 2.73
C TRP A 80 3.19 -6.68 1.20
N LEU A 81 3.32 -5.49 0.63
CA LEU A 81 3.25 -5.27 -0.82
C LEU A 81 4.27 -6.10 -1.59
N ARG A 82 5.53 -6.15 -1.12
CA ARG A 82 6.59 -6.98 -1.75
C ARG A 82 6.24 -8.46 -1.78
N GLN A 83 5.54 -8.98 -0.77
CA GLN A 83 5.14 -10.38 -0.72
C GLN A 83 4.02 -10.70 -1.74
N HIS A 84 3.08 -9.78 -1.92
CA HIS A 84 1.87 -9.99 -2.73
C HIS A 84 2.03 -9.59 -4.20
N LEU A 85 3.06 -8.79 -4.52
CA LEU A 85 3.39 -8.39 -5.89
C LEU A 85 4.40 -9.33 -6.58
N LYS A 86 4.89 -10.38 -5.89
CA LYS A 86 5.82 -11.35 -6.47
C LYS A 86 5.24 -11.97 -7.74
N PRO A 87 6.00 -12.05 -8.85
CA PRO A 87 5.59 -12.79 -10.05
C PRO A 87 5.20 -14.23 -9.67
N ARG A 88 4.13 -14.75 -10.30
CA ARG A 88 3.79 -16.17 -10.14
C ARG A 88 4.80 -16.94 -10.98
N THR A 89 5.61 -17.80 -10.34
CA THR A 89 6.57 -18.68 -11.00
C THR A 89 5.89 -19.62 -11.98
#